data_AF-D8SW18-F1
#
_entry.id   AF-D8SW18-F1
#
_cell.length_a   1.000
_cell.length_b   1.000
_cell.length_c   1.000
_cell.angle_alpha   90.00
_cell.angle_beta   90.00
_cell.angle_gamma   90.00
#
_symmetry.space_group_name_H-M   'P 1'
#
loop_
_entity.id
_entity.type
_entity.pdbx_description
1 polymer ?
#
loop_
_entity_poly.entity_id
_entity_poly.type
_entity_poly.pdbx_seq_one_letter_code
_entity_poly.pdbx_strand_id
1 'polypeptide(L)'
;MEVPSMISLISKIMGVKKDVLIICAVVVAMVAAGVQGVKLLSGLCSDESIPEGSTYWNSLNATLADLVQNTPTAANMTYSTNKGVEGDVPAYGQAQCLRNATTNVLPSQDSCRGCIEDIIAKAWLDCVDAIAVDVKLNDDCTLRYQDSPLLPDVIQGERDLP
;
A
#
# COMPACT_ATOMS: atom_id res chain seq x y z
N MET A 1 -48.90 -15.80 -7.00
CA MET A 1 -48.62 -15.55 -5.57
C MET A 1 -47.18 -15.08 -5.46
N GLU A 2 -46.98 -13.77 -5.37
CA GLU A 2 -45.65 -13.20 -5.14
C GLU A 2 -45.36 -13.24 -3.64
N VAL A 3 -44.33 -13.98 -3.23
CA VAL A 3 -43.89 -14.02 -1.85
C VAL A 3 -43.18 -12.69 -1.56
N PRO A 4 -43.66 -11.85 -0.63
CA PRO A 4 -42.99 -10.60 -0.32
C PRO A 4 -41.59 -10.90 0.23
N SER A 5 -40.57 -10.30 -0.39
CA SER A 5 -39.18 -10.39 0.06
C SER A 5 -39.08 -10.06 1.54
N MET A 6 -38.40 -10.90 2.33
CA MET A 6 -38.24 -10.73 3.78
C MET A 6 -37.68 -9.34 4.15
N ILE A 7 -36.85 -8.74 3.29
CA ILE A 7 -36.31 -7.39 3.45
C ILE A 7 -37.44 -6.34 3.48
N SER A 8 -38.47 -6.51 2.66
CA SER A 8 -39.63 -5.60 2.63
C SER A 8 -40.51 -5.72 3.87
N LEU A 9 -40.59 -6.90 4.49
CA LEU A 9 -41.31 -7.11 5.74
C LEU A 9 -40.56 -6.48 6.91
N ILE A 10 -39.25 -6.72 6.99
CA ILE A 10 -38.37 -6.19 8.05
C ILE A 10 -38.30 -4.66 8.00
N SER A 11 -38.17 -4.07 6.80
CA SER A 11 -38.22 -2.61 6.59
C SER A 11 -39.52 -1.99 7.13
N LYS A 12 -40.67 -2.64 6.91
CA LYS A 12 -41.97 -2.18 7.42
C LYS A 12 -42.09 -2.31 8.95
N ILE A 13 -41.57 -3.40 9.52
CA ILE A 13 -41.63 -3.65 10.98
C ILE A 13 -40.74 -2.65 11.74
N MET A 14 -39.56 -2.37 11.21
CA MET A 14 -38.57 -1.49 11.89
C MET A 14 -38.74 -0.01 11.54
N GLY A 15 -39.65 0.35 10.62
CA GLY A 15 -39.80 1.73 10.15
C GLY A 15 -38.59 2.28 9.40
N VAL A 16 -37.66 1.41 8.99
CA VAL A 16 -36.40 1.78 8.32
C VAL A 16 -36.61 1.67 6.81
N LYS A 17 -36.16 2.66 6.03
CA LYS A 17 -36.22 2.61 4.55
C LYS A 17 -35.51 1.36 4.03
N LYS A 18 -36.13 0.71 3.04
CA LYS A 18 -35.61 -0.52 2.41
C LYS A 18 -34.14 -0.36 1.97
N ASP A 19 -33.77 0.80 1.44
CA ASP A 19 -32.40 1.09 0.99
C ASP A 19 -31.39 1.08 2.15
N VAL A 20 -31.77 1.61 3.32
CA VAL A 20 -30.94 1.61 4.52
C VAL A 20 -30.75 0.18 5.03
N LEU A 21 -31.81 -0.64 5.01
CA LEU A 21 -31.72 -2.04 5.42
C LEU A 21 -30.82 -2.86 4.49
N ILE A 22 -30.86 -2.59 3.19
CA ILE A 22 -29.98 -3.22 2.19
C ILE A 22 -28.52 -2.83 2.46
N ILE A 23 -28.23 -1.55 2.67
CA ILE A 23 -26.87 -1.08 2.98
C ILE A 23 -26.35 -1.77 4.24
N CYS A 24 -27.14 -1.82 5.33
CA CYS A 24 -26.73 -2.51 6.55
C CYS A 24 -26.46 -4.00 6.32
N ALA A 25 -27.32 -4.69 5.56
CA ALA A 25 -27.12 -6.10 5.25
C ALA A 25 -25.83 -6.34 4.43
N VAL A 26 -25.53 -5.46 3.47
CA VAL A 26 -24.30 -5.51 2.67
C VAL A 26 -23.07 -5.27 3.54
N VAL A 27 -23.09 -4.25 4.41
CA VAL A 27 -21.98 -3.97 5.33
C VAL A 27 -21.76 -5.13 6.30
N VAL A 28 -22.82 -5.68 6.89
CA VAL A 28 -22.73 -6.84 7.78
C VAL A 28 -22.21 -8.08 7.05
N ALA A 29 -22.65 -8.30 5.80
CA ALA A 29 -22.15 -9.40 4.98
C ALA A 29 -20.67 -9.24 4.62
N MET A 30 -20.20 -8.02 4.32
CA MET A 30 -18.78 -7.74 4.09
C MET A 30 -17.93 -8.02 5.34
N VAL A 31 -18.41 -7.62 6.52
CA VAL A 31 -17.76 -7.92 7.81
C VAL A 31 -17.75 -9.42 8.10
N ALA A 32 -18.88 -10.11 7.90
CA ALA A 32 -19.00 -11.55 8.12
C ALA A 32 -18.17 -12.39 7.14
N ALA A 33 -17.96 -11.90 5.92
CA ALA A 33 -17.10 -12.52 4.91
C ALA A 33 -15.60 -12.33 5.20
N GLY A 34 -15.23 -11.66 6.30
CA GLY A 34 -13.83 -11.42 6.64
C GLY A 34 -13.12 -10.56 5.60
N VAL A 35 -13.82 -9.66 4.91
CA VAL A 35 -13.19 -8.59 4.14
C VAL A 35 -12.30 -7.82 5.11
N GLN A 36 -11.01 -8.13 5.07
CA GLN A 36 -10.00 -7.44 5.86
C GLN A 36 -10.14 -5.94 5.57
N GLY A 37 -10.13 -5.13 6.62
CA GLY A 37 -10.36 -3.68 6.52
C GLY A 37 -9.60 -3.08 5.33
N VAL A 38 -10.27 -2.19 4.60
CA VAL A 38 -9.75 -1.56 3.39
C VAL A 38 -8.30 -1.12 3.64
N LYS A 39 -7.31 -1.75 2.97
CA LYS A 39 -5.92 -1.32 3.16
C LYS A 39 -5.72 0.02 2.47
N LEU A 40 -5.61 1.07 3.27
CA LEU A 40 -5.47 2.45 2.82
C LEU A 40 -4.00 2.70 2.47
N LEU A 41 -3.76 3.10 1.23
CA LEU A 41 -2.49 3.68 0.83
C LEU A 41 -2.52 5.18 1.17
N SER A 42 -1.49 5.65 1.85
CA SER A 42 -1.28 7.06 2.14
C SER A 42 0.14 7.44 1.75
N GLY A 43 0.34 8.61 1.16
CA GLY A 43 1.67 9.06 0.77
C GLY A 43 1.65 9.96 -0.44
N LEU A 44 2.79 10.03 -1.13
CA LEU A 44 3.04 10.89 -2.27
C LEU A 44 3.46 10.02 -3.47
N CYS A 45 2.85 10.29 -4.61
CA CYS A 45 3.36 9.88 -5.92
C CYS A 45 3.85 11.16 -6.61
N SER A 46 4.92 11.10 -7.40
CA SER A 46 5.35 12.24 -8.20
C SER A 46 4.36 12.55 -9.32
N ASP A 47 4.28 13.83 -9.69
CA ASP A 47 3.52 14.26 -10.88
C ASP A 47 4.22 13.85 -12.20
N GLU A 48 5.52 13.55 -12.14
CA GLU A 48 6.27 13.04 -13.28
C GLU A 48 6.03 11.54 -13.45
N SER A 49 5.66 11.16 -14.67
CA SER A 49 5.46 9.78 -15.10
C SER A 49 6.73 9.21 -15.74
N ILE A 50 6.93 7.92 -15.57
CA ILE A 50 7.97 7.14 -16.24
C ILE A 50 7.67 7.16 -17.76
N PRO A 51 8.59 7.65 -18.60
CA PRO A 51 8.35 7.71 -20.04
C PRO A 51 8.11 6.32 -20.65
N GLU A 52 7.25 6.27 -21.67
CA GLU A 52 7.05 5.06 -22.47
C GLU A 52 8.39 4.60 -23.08
N GLY A 53 8.71 3.31 -22.96
CA GLY A 53 9.97 2.74 -23.44
C GLY A 53 11.20 3.03 -22.56
N SER A 54 11.04 3.68 -21.41
CA SER A 54 12.13 3.90 -20.46
C SER A 54 12.70 2.57 -19.93
N THR A 55 14.03 2.46 -19.87
CA THR A 55 14.70 1.30 -19.25
C THR A 55 14.51 1.25 -17.73
N TYR A 56 14.05 2.36 -17.13
CA TYR A 56 13.71 2.45 -15.71
C TYR A 56 12.67 1.40 -15.29
N TRP A 57 11.73 1.01 -16.16
CA TRP A 57 10.74 -0.03 -15.86
C TRP A 57 11.38 -1.35 -15.44
N ASN A 58 12.46 -1.75 -16.11
CA ASN A 58 13.17 -3.00 -15.81
C ASN A 58 13.93 -2.90 -14.49
N SER A 59 14.64 -1.78 -14.30
CA SER A 59 15.34 -1.46 -13.06
C SER A 59 14.38 -1.44 -11.87
N LEU A 60 13.22 -0.77 -12.02
CA LEU A 60 12.22 -0.64 -10.96
C LEU A 60 11.63 -2.00 -10.59
N ASN A 61 11.24 -2.82 -11.57
CA ASN A 61 10.71 -4.15 -11.29
C ASN A 61 11.74 -5.04 -10.57
N ALA A 62 13.01 -4.99 -10.98
CA ALA A 62 14.08 -5.71 -10.30
C ALA A 62 14.31 -5.20 -8.87
N THR A 63 14.28 -3.87 -8.66
CA THR A 63 14.40 -3.24 -7.35
C THR A 63 13.26 -3.68 -6.43
N LEU A 64 12.01 -3.59 -6.90
CA LEU A 64 10.84 -3.98 -6.11
C LEU A 64 10.85 -5.48 -5.75
N ALA A 65 11.25 -6.35 -6.67
CA ALA A 65 11.41 -7.78 -6.38
C ALA A 65 12.48 -8.05 -5.31
N ASP A 66 13.59 -7.30 -5.34
CA ASP A 66 14.67 -7.39 -4.37
C ASP A 66 14.24 -6.88 -2.98
N LEU A 67 13.41 -5.83 -2.92
CA LEU A 67 12.79 -5.36 -1.68
C LEU A 67 11.89 -6.43 -1.05
N VAL A 68 10.99 -7.04 -1.83
CA VAL A 68 10.12 -8.14 -1.35
C VAL A 68 10.94 -9.30 -0.77
N GLN A 69 12.07 -9.63 -1.40
CA GLN A 69 12.89 -10.75 -0.97
C GLN A 69 13.66 -10.48 0.33
N ASN A 70 14.24 -9.29 0.46
CA ASN A 70 15.26 -9.02 1.48
C ASN A 70 14.77 -8.20 2.68
N THR A 71 13.74 -7.38 2.54
CA THR A 71 13.19 -6.58 3.66
C THR A 71 12.83 -7.44 4.88
N PRO A 72 12.18 -8.62 4.77
CA PRO A 72 11.81 -9.43 5.92
C PRO A 72 12.96 -9.89 6.81
N THR A 73 14.16 -10.04 6.24
CA THR A 73 15.36 -10.54 6.93
C THR A 73 16.38 -9.45 7.24
N ALA A 74 16.14 -8.23 6.78
CA ALA A 74 17.04 -7.10 7.00
C ALA A 74 17.00 -6.60 8.46
N ALA A 75 18.03 -5.88 8.87
CA ALA A 75 18.07 -5.24 10.18
C ALA A 75 16.89 -4.28 10.35
N ASN A 76 16.16 -4.41 11.47
CA ASN A 76 14.93 -3.67 11.74
C ASN A 76 13.84 -3.80 10.66
N MET A 77 13.92 -4.83 9.80
CA MET A 77 13.07 -5.00 8.63
C MET A 77 13.04 -3.74 7.73
N THR A 78 14.16 -3.05 7.62
CA THR A 78 14.37 -1.93 6.69
C THR A 78 15.45 -2.35 5.70
N TYR A 79 15.15 -2.27 4.41
CA TYR A 79 16.09 -2.62 3.36
C TYR A 79 16.05 -1.60 2.24
N SER A 80 17.25 -1.23 1.76
CA SER A 80 17.44 -0.36 0.61
C SER A 80 18.31 -1.06 -0.41
N THR A 81 17.97 -0.88 -1.68
CA THR A 81 18.69 -1.47 -2.80
C THR A 81 18.57 -0.57 -4.02
N ASN A 82 19.40 -0.82 -5.00
CA ASN A 82 19.22 -0.28 -6.33
C ASN A 82 19.51 -1.35 -7.38
N LYS A 83 18.81 -1.25 -8.51
CA LYS A 83 19.04 -2.10 -9.69
C LYS A 83 19.10 -1.23 -10.93
N GLY A 84 19.76 -1.78 -11.94
CA GLY A 84 20.03 -1.17 -13.23
C GLY A 84 21.28 -1.81 -13.80
N VAL A 85 21.25 -2.19 -15.08
CA VAL A 85 22.47 -2.61 -15.78
C VAL A 85 23.17 -1.39 -16.38
N GLU A 86 24.41 -1.56 -16.82
CA GLU A 86 25.14 -0.48 -17.48
C GLU A 86 24.36 0.04 -18.70
N GLY A 87 24.05 1.34 -18.71
CA GLY A 87 23.24 2.00 -19.74
C GLY A 87 21.76 2.15 -19.40
N ASP A 88 21.26 1.49 -18.35
CA ASP A 88 19.88 1.68 -17.88
C ASP A 88 19.75 2.86 -16.91
N VAL A 89 18.56 3.46 -16.85
CA VAL A 89 18.20 4.36 -15.76
C VAL A 89 18.06 3.53 -14.48
N PRO A 90 18.86 3.77 -13.43
CA PRO A 90 18.80 2.98 -12.21
C PRO A 90 17.53 3.28 -11.42
N ALA A 91 17.05 2.30 -10.67
CA ALA A 91 15.95 2.46 -9.73
C ALA A 91 16.45 2.22 -8.31
N TYR A 92 16.27 3.23 -7.46
CA TYR A 92 16.58 3.16 -6.05
C TYR A 92 15.29 2.90 -5.28
N GLY A 93 15.36 1.99 -4.32
CA GLY A 93 14.20 1.59 -3.54
C GLY A 93 14.55 1.37 -2.08
N GLN A 94 13.57 1.64 -1.23
CA GLN A 94 13.57 1.27 0.18
C GLN A 94 12.20 0.74 0.54
N ALA A 95 12.17 -0.33 1.32
CA ALA A 95 10.96 -0.79 1.97
C ALA A 95 11.23 -1.06 3.44
N GLN A 96 10.22 -0.82 4.27
CA GLN A 96 10.29 -1.06 5.70
C GLN A 96 8.99 -1.69 6.21
N CYS A 97 9.13 -2.71 7.04
CA CYS A 97 8.02 -3.19 7.86
C CYS A 97 8.05 -2.52 9.22
N LEU A 98 6.93 -1.91 9.61
CA LEU A 98 6.81 -1.08 10.79
C LEU A 98 6.48 -1.92 12.02
N ARG A 99 6.90 -1.44 13.18
CA ARG A 99 6.46 -2.01 14.45
C ARG A 99 4.99 -1.70 14.64
N ASN A 100 4.24 -2.69 15.12
CA ASN A 100 2.86 -2.45 15.50
C ASN A 100 2.82 -1.35 16.59
N ALA A 101 2.05 -0.29 16.36
CA ALA A 101 2.07 0.92 17.18
C ALA A 101 1.69 0.67 18.66
N THR A 102 0.91 -0.37 18.94
CA THR A 102 0.46 -0.69 20.30
C THR A 102 1.44 -1.60 21.04
N THR A 103 1.99 -2.60 20.34
CA THR A 103 2.85 -3.63 20.97
C THR A 103 4.34 -3.31 20.86
N ASN A 104 4.72 -2.42 19.96
CA ASN A 104 6.11 -2.10 19.60
C ASN A 104 6.91 -3.33 19.10
N VAL A 105 6.19 -4.36 18.62
CA VAL A 105 6.77 -5.60 18.10
C VAL A 105 6.83 -5.53 16.57
N LEU A 106 7.94 -5.99 16.00
CA LEU A 106 8.07 -6.16 14.55
C LEU A 106 7.19 -7.34 14.09
N PRO A 107 6.62 -7.29 12.87
CA PRO A 107 5.84 -8.39 12.33
C PRO A 107 6.70 -9.64 12.13
N SER A 108 6.05 -10.76 11.82
CA SER A 108 6.75 -11.96 11.33
C SER A 108 7.36 -11.68 9.94
N GLN A 109 8.33 -12.51 9.51
CA GLN A 109 8.93 -12.37 8.18
C GLN A 109 7.87 -12.52 7.06
N ASP A 110 6.95 -13.47 7.20
CA ASP A 110 5.89 -13.69 6.21
C ASP A 110 4.89 -12.53 6.18
N SER A 111 4.50 -12.02 7.35
CA SER A 111 3.64 -10.83 7.45
C SER A 111 4.31 -9.60 6.85
N CYS A 112 5.62 -9.44 7.06
CA CYS A 112 6.39 -8.36 6.45
C CYS A 112 6.42 -8.50 4.92
N ARG A 113 6.76 -9.69 4.40
CA ARG A 113 6.78 -9.97 2.96
C ARG A 113 5.44 -9.65 2.30
N GLY A 114 4.35 -10.16 2.87
CA GLY A 114 3.01 -9.89 2.38
C GLY A 114 2.67 -8.40 2.37
N CYS A 115 3.07 -7.66 3.40
CA CYS A 115 2.86 -6.20 3.41
C CYS A 115 3.60 -5.51 2.26
N ILE A 116 4.87 -5.88 2.01
CA ILE A 116 5.65 -5.30 0.92
C ILE A 116 5.02 -5.65 -0.45
N GLU A 117 4.53 -6.86 -0.64
CA GLU A 117 3.80 -7.26 -1.87
C GLU A 117 2.51 -6.43 -2.04
N ASP A 118 1.74 -6.27 -0.97
CA ASP A 118 0.48 -5.52 -0.99
C ASP A 118 0.68 -4.02 -1.27
N ILE A 119 1.69 -3.39 -0.65
CA ILE A 119 1.96 -1.97 -0.86
C ILE A 119 2.47 -1.70 -2.27
N ILE A 120 3.26 -2.61 -2.85
CA ILE A 120 3.69 -2.54 -4.25
C ILE A 120 2.48 -2.65 -5.18
N ALA A 121 1.61 -3.64 -4.97
CA ALA A 121 0.40 -3.82 -5.79
C ALA A 121 -0.53 -2.60 -5.70
N LYS A 122 -0.67 -2.02 -4.51
CA LYS A 122 -1.41 -0.77 -4.28
C LYS A 122 -0.78 0.42 -4.98
N ALA A 123 0.54 0.59 -4.85
CA ALA A 123 1.26 1.69 -5.50
C ALA A 123 1.09 1.63 -7.03
N TRP A 124 1.11 0.43 -7.65
CA TRP A 124 0.85 0.30 -9.08
C TRP A 124 -0.56 0.73 -9.51
N LEU A 125 -1.56 0.56 -8.65
CA LEU A 125 -2.93 0.96 -8.93
C LEU A 125 -3.14 2.46 -8.71
N ASP A 126 -2.57 2.99 -7.63
CA ASP A 126 -2.89 4.34 -7.14
C ASP A 126 -1.90 5.40 -7.66
N CYS A 127 -0.63 5.04 -7.87
CA CYS A 127 0.41 5.92 -8.42
C CYS A 127 0.66 5.73 -9.92
N VAL A 128 -0.01 4.75 -10.56
CA VAL A 128 0.08 4.43 -11.99
C VAL A 128 1.53 4.28 -12.47
N ASP A 129 2.07 5.31 -13.13
CA ASP A 129 3.39 5.35 -13.73
C ASP A 129 4.29 6.42 -13.11
N ALA A 130 4.00 6.88 -11.89
CA ALA A 130 4.84 7.86 -11.20
C ALA A 130 6.30 7.39 -11.09
N ILE A 131 7.24 8.27 -11.45
CA ILE A 131 8.68 7.98 -11.41
C ILE A 131 9.22 7.83 -9.98
N ALA A 132 8.61 8.56 -9.04
CA ALA A 132 8.93 8.51 -7.63
C ALA A 132 7.67 8.30 -6.77
N VAL A 133 7.82 7.47 -5.75
CA VAL A 133 6.76 7.11 -4.80
C VAL A 133 7.34 7.10 -3.40
N ASP A 134 6.57 7.60 -2.44
CA ASP A 134 6.81 7.50 -1.00
C ASP A 134 5.47 7.28 -0.30
N VAL A 135 5.17 6.02 0.00
CA VAL A 135 3.85 5.59 0.46
C VAL A 135 3.93 4.65 1.65
N LYS A 136 2.81 4.57 2.35
CA LYS A 136 2.60 3.78 3.56
C LYS A 136 1.26 3.07 3.48
N LEU A 137 1.23 1.81 3.92
CA LEU A 137 0.04 0.97 3.94
C LEU A 137 -0.38 0.70 5.39
N ASN A 138 -1.52 1.23 5.83
CA ASN A 138 -2.17 0.93 7.12
C ASN A 138 -1.28 0.96 8.39
N ASP A 139 -0.18 1.72 8.41
CA ASP A 139 0.83 1.65 9.47
C ASP A 139 1.63 0.34 9.58
N ASP A 140 1.51 -0.55 8.60
CA ASP A 140 2.17 -1.86 8.58
C ASP A 140 3.52 -1.83 7.84
N CYS A 141 3.60 -1.10 6.72
CA CYS A 141 4.84 -0.96 5.96
C CYS A 141 4.90 0.33 5.13
N THR A 142 6.11 0.70 4.72
CA THR A 142 6.40 1.80 3.80
C THR A 142 7.15 1.31 2.57
N LEU A 143 6.97 2.03 1.47
CA LEU A 143 7.66 1.83 0.21
C LEU A 143 8.06 3.19 -0.33
N ARG A 144 9.35 3.33 -0.65
CA ARG A 144 9.88 4.48 -1.38
C ARG A 144 10.67 4.01 -2.58
N TYR A 145 10.44 4.60 -3.74
CA TYR A 145 11.29 4.41 -4.92
C TYR A 145 11.44 5.70 -5.71
N GLN A 146 12.55 5.86 -6.42
CA GLN A 146 12.79 6.95 -7.39
C GLN A 146 13.98 6.60 -8.30
N ASP A 147 14.17 7.36 -9.37
CA ASP A 147 15.24 7.20 -10.39
C ASP A 147 16.58 7.84 -10.00
N SER A 148 16.65 8.40 -8.80
CA SER A 148 17.82 9.05 -8.21
C SER A 148 18.13 8.49 -6.82
N PRO A 149 19.37 8.63 -6.31
CA PRO A 149 19.71 8.12 -4.99
C PRO A 149 18.77 8.62 -3.88
N LEU A 150 18.31 7.69 -3.04
CA LEU A 150 17.51 8.02 -1.86
C LEU A 150 18.39 8.79 -0.87
N LEU A 151 18.03 10.04 -0.59
CA LEU A 151 18.60 10.76 0.54
C LEU A 151 18.10 10.11 1.84
N PRO A 152 18.98 9.93 2.85
CA PRO A 152 18.53 9.50 4.16
C PRO A 152 17.49 10.49 4.68
N ASP A 153 16.51 10.00 5.45
CA ASP A 153 15.50 10.86 6.09
C ASP A 153 16.21 11.87 7.00
N VAL A 154 16.46 13.07 6.47
CA VAL A 154 16.87 14.22 7.28
C VAL A 154 15.68 14.52 8.15
N ILE A 155 15.82 14.33 9.46
CA ILE A 155 14.83 14.66 10.49
C ILE A 155 14.08 15.92 10.05
N GLN A 156 12.80 15.75 9.77
CA GLN A 156 11.91 16.75 9.22
C GLN A 156 11.65 17.82 10.30
N GLY A 157 12.65 18.68 10.52
CA GLY A 157 12.63 19.81 11.44
C GLY A 157 13.03 21.13 10.78
N GLU A 158 13.36 21.13 9.49
CA GLU A 158 13.91 22.30 8.79
C GLU A 158 13.18 22.57 7.45
N ARG A 159 11.84 22.51 7.44
CA ARG A 159 11.03 23.01 6.31
C ARG A 159 9.95 24.02 6.70
N ASP A 160 10.01 24.53 7.92
CA ASP A 160 9.30 25.75 8.31
C ASP A 160 10.34 26.81 8.65
N LEU A 161 10.56 27.75 7.73
CA LEU A 161 10.71 29.20 7.99
C LEU A 161 10.90 29.95 6.65
N PRO A 162 10.37 31.19 6.56
CA PRO A 162 10.06 31.90 5.31
C PRO A 162 11.27 32.43 4.54
#